data_AF-A0A933XMB1-F1
#
_entry.id   AF-A0A933XMB1-F1
#
_cell.length_a   1.000
_cell.length_b   1.000
_cell.length_c   1.000
_cell.angle_alpha   90.00
_cell.angle_beta   90.00
_cell.angle_gamma   90.00
#
_symmetry.space_group_name_H-M   'P 1'
#
loop_
_entity.id
_entity.type
_entity.pdbx_description
1 polymer ?
#
loop_
_entity_poly.entity_id
_entity_poly.type
_entity_poly.pdbx_seq_one_letter_code
_entity_poly.pdbx_strand_id
1 'polypeptide(L)'
;MTMRTSVFSLLLLSADPDLQAQFKQDLKEATITVAKDFASVPRAAVKRTFDGVVVETKRGQLQDLAEVQRAVDPTRTFIVAGSRLVLRQAPAILKTVANRNGRPSQKVTGPGSNLEGYLESKLGDFVKDMKNGSARDLHPMLIRAVERPLITLVLKETNGNQIQAAHLLGMNRNTLRKKIAELRIPLKREKTRNA
;
A
#
# COMPACT_ATOMS: atom_id res chain seq x y z
N MET A 1 17.77 -7.90 30.59
CA MET A 1 17.83 -8.11 29.13
C MET A 1 17.41 -6.83 28.45
N THR A 2 18.36 -6.12 27.86
CA THR A 2 18.18 -4.77 27.32
C THR A 2 17.36 -4.82 26.02
N MET A 3 16.18 -4.23 26.06
CA MET A 3 15.32 -3.98 24.90
C MET A 3 16.07 -3.08 23.92
N ARG A 4 16.63 -3.67 22.84
CA ARG A 4 17.07 -2.90 21.67
C ARG A 4 15.82 -2.35 20.99
N THR A 5 15.53 -1.07 21.21
CA THR A 5 14.73 -0.25 20.30
C THR A 5 15.40 -0.30 18.93
N SER A 6 14.95 -1.20 18.04
CA SER A 6 15.51 -1.33 16.70
C SER A 6 15.15 -0.10 15.87
N VAL A 7 16.08 0.86 15.86
CA VAL A 7 16.08 1.98 14.93
C VAL A 7 16.38 1.40 13.54
N PHE A 8 15.45 1.57 12.60
CA PHE A 8 15.58 1.11 11.22
C PHE A 8 16.90 1.61 10.60
N SER A 9 17.76 0.71 10.13
CA SER A 9 19.10 1.03 9.64
C SER A 9 19.16 0.94 8.11
N LEU A 10 19.39 2.06 7.43
CA LEU A 10 19.44 2.16 5.98
C LEU A 10 20.85 2.52 5.50
N LEU A 11 21.33 1.85 4.46
CA LEU A 11 22.54 2.24 3.73
C LEU A 11 22.13 2.97 2.44
N LEU A 12 22.59 4.21 2.25
CA LEU A 12 22.42 4.98 1.02
C LEU A 12 23.76 5.11 0.30
N LEU A 13 23.86 4.47 -0.87
CA LEU A 13 24.97 4.61 -1.81
C LEU A 13 24.60 5.67 -2.85
N SER A 14 25.05 6.90 -2.61
CA SER A 14 24.88 8.02 -3.53
C SER A 14 25.93 9.08 -3.29
N ALA A 15 26.50 9.62 -4.38
CA ALA A 15 27.44 10.74 -4.34
C ALA A 15 26.75 12.12 -4.31
N ASP A 16 25.41 12.17 -4.40
CA ASP A 16 24.65 13.42 -4.49
C ASP A 16 24.29 13.97 -3.09
N PRO A 17 24.83 15.15 -2.69
CA PRO A 17 24.55 15.73 -1.37
C PRO A 17 23.06 16.09 -1.18
N ASP A 18 22.33 16.44 -2.25
CA ASP A 18 20.91 16.79 -2.16
C ASP A 18 20.06 15.56 -1.80
N LEU A 19 20.36 14.42 -2.43
CA LEU A 19 19.68 13.15 -2.15
C LEU A 19 19.98 12.69 -0.72
N GLN A 20 21.23 12.83 -0.27
CA GLN A 20 21.63 12.51 1.10
C GLN A 20 20.89 13.37 2.14
N ALA A 21 20.78 14.69 1.89
CA ALA A 21 20.06 15.60 2.75
C ALA A 21 18.56 15.27 2.81
N GLN A 22 17.95 14.98 1.64
CA GLN A 22 16.54 14.60 1.54
C GLN A 22 16.25 13.34 2.34
N PHE A 23 17.06 12.28 2.19
CA PHE A 23 16.89 11.04 2.94
C PHE A 23 17.00 11.26 4.45
N LYS A 24 17.98 12.05 4.91
CA LYS A 24 18.13 12.40 6.33
C LYS A 24 16.97 13.23 6.88
N GLN A 25 16.45 14.16 6.08
CA GLN A 25 15.31 15.00 6.46
C GLN A 25 14.02 14.20 6.51
N ASP A 26 13.86 13.25 5.59
CA ASP A 26 12.67 12.43 5.49
C ASP A 26 12.66 11.36 6.57
N LEU A 27 13.71 10.55 6.67
CA LEU A 27 13.77 9.41 7.58
C LEU A 27 14.45 9.80 8.90
N LYS A 28 13.88 10.76 9.64
CA LYS A 28 14.42 11.25 10.92
C LYS A 28 14.54 10.17 11.99
N GLU A 29 13.69 9.15 11.92
CA GLU A 29 13.65 8.03 12.88
C GLU A 29 14.52 6.84 12.45
N ALA A 30 15.19 6.92 11.28
CA ALA A 30 16.07 5.87 10.79
C ALA A 30 17.54 6.24 10.97
N THR A 31 18.38 5.23 11.21
CA THR A 31 19.84 5.39 11.16
C THR A 31 20.29 5.27 9.72
N ILE A 32 20.63 6.39 9.08
CA ILE A 32 21.07 6.40 7.69
C ILE A 32 22.60 6.45 7.62
N THR A 33 23.20 5.40 7.10
CA THR A 33 24.62 5.38 6.72
C THR A 33 24.74 5.80 5.27
N VAL A 34 25.59 6.77 4.98
CA VAL A 34 25.76 7.31 3.63
C VAL A 34 27.17 7.00 3.15
N ALA A 35 27.29 6.52 1.91
CA ALA A 35 28.56 6.27 1.25
C ALA A 35 28.44 6.61 -0.25
N LYS A 36 29.57 6.88 -0.91
CA LYS A 36 29.59 7.17 -2.36
C LYS A 36 29.44 5.87 -3.15
N ASP A 37 30.21 4.87 -2.73
CA ASP A 37 30.30 3.53 -3.32
C ASP A 37 30.41 2.50 -2.18
N PHE A 38 30.13 1.21 -2.46
CA PHE A 38 30.17 0.17 -1.42
C PHE A 38 31.57 0.03 -0.79
N ALA A 39 32.63 0.21 -1.57
CA ALA A 39 34.02 0.21 -1.09
C ALA A 39 34.32 1.31 -0.06
N SER A 40 33.58 2.43 -0.09
CA SER A 40 33.72 3.56 0.84
C SER A 40 32.90 3.41 2.12
N VAL A 41 32.13 2.31 2.24
CA VAL A 41 31.33 2.04 3.43
C VAL A 41 32.26 1.69 4.60
N PRO A 42 32.11 2.34 5.77
CA PRO A 42 32.92 2.01 6.94
C PRO A 42 32.78 0.52 7.29
N ARG A 43 33.91 -0.19 7.49
CA ARG A 43 33.91 -1.61 7.90
C ARG A 43 33.08 -1.88 9.17
N ALA A 44 32.97 -0.88 10.05
CA ALA A 44 32.11 -0.91 11.24
C ALA A 44 30.60 -0.93 10.92
N ALA A 45 30.19 -0.37 9.78
CA ALA A 45 28.82 -0.35 9.28
C ALA A 45 28.48 -1.63 8.50
N VAL A 46 29.46 -2.22 7.79
CA VAL A 46 29.29 -3.53 7.12
C VAL A 46 28.99 -4.67 8.10
N LYS A 47 29.48 -4.56 9.35
CA LYS A 47 29.20 -5.54 10.42
C LYS A 47 27.78 -5.42 11.00
N ARG A 48 27.03 -4.36 10.65
CA ARG A 48 25.64 -4.17 11.04
C ARG A 48 24.73 -4.75 9.96
N THR A 49 23.66 -5.43 10.36
CA THR A 49 22.59 -5.82 9.44
C THR A 49 21.81 -4.57 9.07
N PHE A 50 21.85 -4.17 7.80
CA PHE A 50 20.99 -3.11 7.29
C PHE A 50 19.59 -3.68 7.03
N ASP A 51 18.56 -2.94 7.39
CA ASP A 51 17.17 -3.28 7.03
C ASP A 51 16.93 -2.98 5.55
N GLY A 52 17.65 -2.00 4.99
CA GLY A 52 17.59 -1.70 3.56
C GLY A 52 18.86 -1.06 2.99
N VAL A 53 19.08 -1.28 1.69
CA VAL A 53 20.16 -0.67 0.91
C VAL A 53 19.58 0.06 -0.29
N VAL A 54 19.93 1.33 -0.46
CA VAL A 54 19.52 2.18 -1.56
C VAL A 54 20.73 2.49 -2.42
N VAL A 55 20.67 2.18 -3.72
CA VAL A 55 21.78 2.34 -4.66
C VAL A 55 21.36 3.25 -5.81
N GLU A 56 22.07 4.36 -6.00
CA GLU A 56 21.87 5.22 -7.16
C GLU A 56 22.49 4.59 -8.41
N THR A 57 21.66 4.25 -9.40
CA THR A 57 22.13 3.64 -10.64
C THR A 57 22.51 4.73 -11.64
N LYS A 58 23.79 5.09 -11.70
CA LYS A 58 24.37 5.85 -12.84
C LYS A 58 24.94 4.88 -13.88
N ARG A 59 25.08 5.34 -15.13
CA ARG A 59 25.78 4.58 -16.19
C ARG A 59 27.21 4.32 -15.71
N GLY A 60 27.52 3.08 -15.29
CA GLY A 60 28.83 2.68 -14.75
C GLY A 60 28.83 2.11 -13.31
N GLN A 61 27.80 2.38 -12.49
CA GLN A 61 27.72 1.93 -11.08
C GLN A 61 26.99 0.58 -10.88
N LEU A 62 26.92 -0.25 -11.92
CA LEU A 62 26.35 -1.61 -11.80
C LEU A 62 27.19 -2.53 -10.89
N GLN A 63 28.46 -2.17 -10.67
CA GLN A 63 29.36 -2.92 -9.78
C GLN A 63 28.93 -2.81 -8.31
N ASP A 64 28.48 -1.64 -7.85
CA ASP A 64 27.99 -1.44 -6.48
C ASP A 64 26.79 -2.35 -6.18
N LEU A 65 25.87 -2.52 -7.13
CA LEU A 65 24.72 -3.40 -6.95
C LEU A 65 25.13 -4.87 -6.81
N ALA A 66 26.12 -5.31 -7.59
CA ALA A 66 26.65 -6.67 -7.52
C ALA A 66 27.42 -6.93 -6.21
N GLU A 67 28.15 -5.94 -5.71
CA GLU A 67 28.85 -6.04 -4.41
C GLU A 67 27.87 -6.06 -3.23
N VAL A 68 26.84 -5.21 -3.27
CA VAL A 68 25.76 -5.20 -2.27
C VAL A 68 25.04 -6.54 -2.25
N GLN A 69 24.69 -7.11 -3.41
CA GLN A 69 24.04 -8.41 -3.49
C GLN A 69 24.89 -9.56 -2.90
N ARG A 70 26.22 -9.47 -2.97
CA ARG A 70 27.11 -10.49 -2.37
C ARG A 70 27.34 -10.28 -0.87
N ALA A 71 27.33 -9.04 -0.41
CA ALA A 71 27.66 -8.70 0.97
C ALA A 71 26.44 -8.67 1.90
N VAL A 72 25.23 -8.68 1.36
CA VAL A 72 23.97 -8.46 2.10
C VAL A 72 23.06 -9.68 1.99
N ASP A 73 22.45 -10.06 3.10
CA ASP A 73 21.47 -11.15 3.17
C ASP A 73 20.10 -10.69 2.60
N PRO A 74 19.66 -11.21 1.44
CA PRO A 74 18.41 -10.78 0.81
C PRO A 74 17.16 -11.22 1.58
N THR A 75 17.28 -12.15 2.54
CA THR A 75 16.14 -12.60 3.35
C THR A 75 15.74 -11.59 4.41
N ARG A 76 16.61 -10.62 4.72
CA ARG A 76 16.42 -9.64 5.80
C ARG A 76 16.61 -8.20 5.35
N THR A 77 17.13 -7.97 4.15
CA THR A 77 17.44 -6.65 3.65
C THR A 77 16.77 -6.42 2.31
N PHE A 78 16.00 -5.33 2.19
CA PHE A 78 15.45 -4.92 0.90
C PHE A 78 16.46 -4.03 0.15
N ILE A 79 16.55 -4.19 -1.16
CA ILE A 79 17.46 -3.41 -2.01
C ILE A 79 16.63 -2.55 -2.96
N VAL A 80 16.86 -1.24 -2.96
CA VAL A 80 16.23 -0.27 -3.87
C VAL A 80 17.31 0.32 -4.76
N ALA A 81 17.29 -0.01 -6.05
CA ALA A 81 18.21 0.53 -7.02
C ALA A 81 17.44 1.36 -8.06
N GLY A 82 17.92 2.57 -8.37
CA GLY A 82 17.26 3.39 -9.38
C GLY A 82 17.97 4.69 -9.72
N SER A 83 17.46 5.36 -10.75
CA SER A 83 17.93 6.69 -11.15
C SER A 83 17.59 7.72 -10.07
N ARG A 84 18.30 8.86 -10.08
CA ARG A 84 18.07 9.97 -9.14
C ARG A 84 16.59 10.35 -9.01
N LEU A 85 15.87 10.43 -10.13
CA LEU A 85 14.44 10.78 -10.15
C LEU A 85 13.59 9.77 -9.37
N VAL A 86 13.88 8.48 -9.51
CA VAL A 86 13.19 7.40 -8.79
C VAL A 86 13.57 7.45 -7.30
N LEU A 87 14.85 7.62 -6.99
CA LEU A 87 15.33 7.63 -5.62
C LEU A 87 14.85 8.84 -4.81
N ARG A 88 14.53 9.98 -5.44
CA ARG A 88 13.91 11.11 -4.75
C ARG A 88 12.52 10.75 -4.19
N GLN A 89 11.82 9.77 -4.75
CA GLN A 89 10.52 9.32 -4.26
C GLN A 89 10.62 8.11 -3.32
N ALA A 90 11.77 7.44 -3.27
CA ALA A 90 11.98 6.27 -2.42
C ALA A 90 11.78 6.54 -0.91
N PRO A 91 12.19 7.68 -0.31
CA PRO A 91 11.99 7.93 1.12
C PRO A 91 10.53 7.85 1.56
N ALA A 92 9.58 8.31 0.73
CA ALA A 92 8.15 8.24 1.04
C ALA A 92 7.67 6.79 1.16
N ILE A 93 8.13 5.92 0.27
CA ILE A 93 7.82 4.48 0.28
C ILE A 93 8.52 3.80 1.46
N LEU A 94 9.79 4.14 1.70
CA LEU A 94 10.60 3.56 2.77
C LEU A 94 10.11 3.95 4.17
N LYS A 95 9.58 5.16 4.36
CA LYS A 95 8.89 5.57 5.61
C LYS A 95 7.74 4.62 5.95
N THR A 96 6.92 4.29 4.96
CA THR A 96 5.79 3.37 5.14
C THR A 96 6.23 1.97 5.51
N VAL A 97 7.42 1.54 5.04
CA VAL A 97 8.01 0.23 5.37
C VAL A 97 8.71 0.27 6.73
N ALA A 98 9.48 1.31 7.03
CA ALA A 98 10.24 1.48 8.26
C ALA A 98 9.36 1.62 9.50
N ASN A 99 8.22 2.32 9.40
CA ASN A 99 7.26 2.48 10.48
C ASN A 99 6.54 1.16 10.86
N ARG A 100 6.79 0.05 10.14
CA ARG A 100 6.23 -1.28 10.45
C ARG A 100 7.09 -2.10 11.42
N ASN A 101 8.30 -1.67 11.76
CA ASN A 101 9.27 -2.47 12.55
C ASN A 101 8.99 -2.55 14.07
N GLY A 102 7.74 -2.36 14.51
CA GLY A 102 7.31 -2.50 15.91
C GLY A 102 6.33 -3.64 16.20
N ARG A 103 5.84 -4.40 15.21
CA ARG A 103 4.89 -5.51 15.46
C ARG A 103 5.15 -6.71 14.54
N PRO A 104 5.76 -7.80 15.05
CA PRO A 104 5.81 -9.06 14.34
C PRO A 104 4.50 -9.81 14.58
N SER A 105 3.45 -9.49 13.79
CA SER A 105 2.30 -10.36 13.49
C SER A 105 1.26 -9.57 12.72
N GLN A 106 1.46 -9.42 11.43
CA GLN A 106 0.36 -9.46 10.46
C GLN A 106 0.97 -9.70 9.10
N LYS A 107 0.55 -10.78 8.45
CA LYS A 107 0.92 -11.15 7.09
C LYS A 107 0.95 -9.90 6.22
N VAL A 108 2.11 -9.58 5.64
CA VAL A 108 2.24 -8.54 4.62
C VAL A 108 1.51 -9.02 3.39
N THR A 109 0.24 -8.68 3.35
CA THR A 109 -0.52 -8.62 2.15
C THR A 109 -0.48 -7.12 1.75
N GLY A 110 -0.06 -6.82 0.51
CA GLY A 110 0.34 -5.47 0.06
C GLY A 110 -0.76 -4.39 0.16
N PRO A 111 -0.50 -3.15 -0.28
CA PRO A 111 -1.56 -2.15 -0.44
C PRO A 111 -2.52 -2.63 -1.54
N GLY A 112 -3.49 -3.46 -1.16
CA GLY A 112 -4.39 -4.15 -2.09
C GLY A 112 -4.94 -5.50 -1.61
N SER A 113 -4.79 -5.90 -0.36
CA SER A 113 -5.11 -7.29 0.02
C SER A 113 -6.10 -7.48 1.16
N ASN A 114 -6.42 -6.45 1.90
CA ASN A 114 -7.66 -6.42 2.67
C ASN A 114 -8.54 -5.31 2.12
N LEU A 115 -9.82 -5.64 1.94
CA LEU A 115 -10.82 -4.69 1.45
C LEU A 115 -10.93 -3.47 2.38
N GLU A 116 -10.71 -3.69 3.68
CA GLU A 116 -10.70 -2.67 4.71
C GLU A 116 -9.65 -1.59 4.46
N GLY A 117 -8.38 -1.95 4.24
CA GLY A 117 -7.31 -0.97 4.00
C GLY A 117 -7.48 -0.21 2.67
N TYR A 118 -8.04 -0.86 1.66
CA TYR A 118 -8.42 -0.18 0.41
C TYR A 118 -9.52 0.87 0.66
N LEU A 119 -10.54 0.51 1.43
CA LEU A 119 -11.63 1.43 1.78
C LEU A 119 -11.15 2.57 2.68
N GLU A 120 -10.32 2.31 3.70
CA GLU A 120 -9.75 3.35 4.56
C GLU A 120 -9.00 4.41 3.76
N SER A 121 -8.15 3.97 2.82
CA SER A 121 -7.39 4.88 1.97
C SER A 121 -8.28 5.74 1.07
N LYS A 122 -9.36 5.17 0.50
CA LYS A 122 -10.24 5.91 -0.43
C LYS A 122 -11.29 6.76 0.27
N LEU A 123 -11.76 6.34 1.44
CA LEU A 123 -12.76 7.06 2.20
C LEU A 123 -12.17 8.16 3.09
N GLY A 124 -10.90 8.05 3.46
CA GLY A 124 -10.23 9.06 4.30
C GLY A 124 -10.28 10.47 3.73
N ASP A 125 -10.10 10.62 2.42
CA ASP A 125 -10.19 11.94 1.75
C ASP A 125 -11.64 12.43 1.67
N PHE A 126 -12.58 11.53 1.36
CA PHE A 126 -14.01 11.86 1.30
C PHE A 126 -14.56 12.34 2.66
N VAL A 127 -14.17 11.70 3.75
CA VAL A 127 -14.56 12.10 5.12
C VAL A 127 -13.99 13.48 5.48
N LYS A 128 -12.74 13.78 5.07
CA LYS A 128 -12.11 15.09 5.32
C LYS A 128 -12.82 16.20 4.55
N ASP A 129 -13.14 15.98 3.28
CA ASP A 129 -13.85 16.94 2.46
C ASP A 129 -15.27 17.21 3.01
N MET A 130 -15.94 16.14 3.45
CA MET A 130 -17.27 16.19 4.07
C MET A 130 -17.28 16.81 5.48
N LYS A 131 -16.15 16.89 6.19
CA LYS A 131 -16.06 17.59 7.48
C LYS A 131 -16.16 19.11 7.29
N ASN A 132 -15.71 19.62 6.14
CA ASN A 132 -15.65 21.05 5.85
C ASN A 132 -16.95 21.56 5.20
N GLY A 133 -17.74 20.68 4.59
CA GLY A 133 -19.10 20.95 4.14
C GLY A 133 -20.13 20.47 5.17
N SER A 134 -21.24 21.18 5.38
CA SER A 134 -22.27 20.85 6.39
C SER A 134 -23.12 19.61 6.05
N ALA A 135 -22.51 18.54 5.56
CA ALA A 135 -23.21 17.34 5.16
C ALA A 135 -23.64 16.53 6.40
N ARG A 136 -24.94 16.58 6.71
CA ARG A 136 -25.59 15.64 7.63
C ARG A 136 -25.76 14.30 6.90
N ASP A 137 -25.71 13.19 7.64
CA ASP A 137 -26.02 11.85 7.12
C ASP A 137 -24.96 11.22 6.17
N LEU A 138 -23.67 11.41 6.45
CA LEU A 138 -22.55 10.76 5.73
C LEU A 138 -22.67 9.23 5.68
N HIS A 139 -23.00 8.60 6.81
CA HIS A 139 -23.10 7.13 6.89
C HIS A 139 -24.11 6.55 5.88
N PRO A 140 -25.40 6.92 5.89
CA PRO A 140 -26.35 6.38 4.92
C PRO A 140 -26.02 6.76 3.47
N MET A 141 -25.43 7.94 3.22
CA MET A 141 -24.93 8.31 1.89
C MET A 141 -23.88 7.31 1.39
N LEU A 142 -22.89 7.02 2.24
CA LEU A 142 -21.78 6.15 1.89
C LEU A 142 -22.23 4.70 1.71
N ILE A 143 -23.05 4.18 2.64
CA ILE A 143 -23.62 2.83 2.51
C ILE A 143 -24.39 2.71 1.20
N ARG A 144 -25.18 3.72 0.83
CA ARG A 144 -25.90 3.73 -0.45
C ARG A 144 -24.96 3.71 -1.66
N ALA A 145 -23.85 4.45 -1.58
CA ALA A 145 -22.84 4.52 -2.64
C ALA A 145 -22.09 3.19 -2.83
N VAL A 146 -21.91 2.41 -1.76
CA VAL A 146 -21.25 1.09 -1.80
C VAL A 146 -22.22 -0.04 -2.16
N GLU A 147 -23.43 -0.06 -1.57
CA GLU A 147 -24.39 -1.14 -1.78
C GLU A 147 -24.92 -1.18 -3.21
N ARG A 148 -25.17 -0.02 -3.83
CA ARG A 148 -25.70 0.05 -5.21
C ARG A 148 -24.81 -0.66 -6.23
N PRO A 149 -23.49 -0.36 -6.35
CA PRO A 149 -22.62 -1.08 -7.27
C PRO A 149 -22.45 -2.55 -6.89
N LEU A 150 -22.34 -2.88 -5.60
CA LEU A 150 -22.21 -4.27 -5.15
C LEU A 150 -23.39 -5.14 -5.61
N ILE A 151 -24.62 -4.69 -5.33
CA ILE A 151 -25.83 -5.40 -5.72
C ILE A 151 -25.97 -5.46 -7.24
N THR A 152 -25.62 -4.38 -7.95
CA THR A 152 -25.67 -4.35 -9.42
C THR A 152 -24.72 -5.35 -10.05
N LEU A 153 -23.49 -5.47 -9.53
CA LEU A 153 -22.50 -6.43 -10.02
C LEU A 153 -22.97 -7.86 -9.77
N VAL A 154 -23.43 -8.17 -8.56
CA VAL A 154 -23.93 -9.52 -8.25
C VAL A 154 -25.14 -9.89 -9.11
N LEU A 155 -26.08 -8.97 -9.34
CA LEU A 155 -27.21 -9.23 -10.25
C LEU A 155 -26.76 -9.46 -11.69
N LYS A 156 -25.66 -8.87 -12.14
CA LYS A 156 -25.09 -9.15 -13.48
C LYS A 156 -24.49 -10.55 -13.51
N GLU A 157 -23.68 -10.91 -12.51
CA GLU A 157 -23.05 -12.24 -12.41
C GLU A 157 -24.10 -13.36 -12.34
N THR A 158 -25.26 -13.10 -11.74
CA THR A 158 -26.37 -14.08 -11.66
C THR A 158 -27.41 -13.93 -12.77
N ASN A 159 -27.15 -13.15 -13.83
CA ASN A 159 -28.08 -12.89 -14.93
C ASN A 159 -29.48 -12.45 -14.47
N GLY A 160 -29.55 -11.64 -13.41
CA GLY A 160 -30.80 -11.15 -12.82
C GLY A 160 -31.53 -12.15 -11.94
N ASN A 161 -31.00 -13.35 -11.70
CA ASN A 161 -31.57 -14.32 -10.77
C ASN A 161 -31.40 -13.81 -9.33
N GLN A 162 -32.50 -13.30 -8.77
CA GLN A 162 -32.51 -12.70 -7.43
C GLN A 162 -32.32 -13.71 -6.30
N ILE A 163 -32.68 -14.99 -6.50
CA ILE A 163 -32.48 -16.02 -5.48
C ILE A 163 -30.99 -16.32 -5.35
N GLN A 164 -30.32 -16.55 -6.48
CA GLN A 164 -28.87 -16.76 -6.51
C GLN A 164 -28.09 -15.52 -6.05
N ALA A 165 -28.51 -14.33 -6.47
CA ALA A 165 -27.90 -13.08 -6.03
C ALA A 165 -28.01 -12.88 -4.52
N ALA A 166 -29.19 -13.15 -3.94
CA ALA A 166 -29.41 -13.04 -2.50
C ALA A 166 -28.53 -14.02 -1.71
N HIS A 167 -28.41 -15.25 -2.22
CA HIS A 167 -27.50 -16.25 -1.64
C HIS A 167 -26.03 -15.81 -1.72
N LEU A 168 -25.57 -15.31 -2.86
CA LEU A 168 -24.19 -14.84 -3.03
C LEU A 168 -23.88 -13.63 -2.15
N LEU A 169 -24.85 -12.74 -1.97
CA LEU A 169 -24.73 -11.58 -1.07
C LEU A 169 -24.92 -11.94 0.42
N GLY A 170 -25.33 -13.18 0.73
CA GLY A 170 -25.58 -13.61 2.11
C GLY A 170 -26.77 -12.92 2.77
N MET A 171 -27.80 -12.53 2.01
CA MET A 171 -28.99 -11.86 2.54
C MET A 171 -30.28 -12.54 2.12
N ASN A 172 -31.38 -12.26 2.83
CA ASN A 172 -32.70 -12.74 2.43
C ASN A 172 -33.13 -12.11 1.09
N ARG A 173 -33.71 -12.90 0.18
CA ARG A 173 -34.25 -12.44 -1.12
C ARG A 173 -35.25 -11.28 -0.98
N ASN A 174 -36.08 -11.28 0.06
CA ASN A 174 -37.01 -10.18 0.32
C ASN A 174 -36.29 -8.89 0.67
N THR A 175 -35.18 -8.97 1.41
CA THR A 175 -34.30 -7.84 1.72
C THR A 175 -33.62 -7.34 0.44
N LEU A 176 -33.08 -8.24 -0.39
CA LEU A 176 -32.50 -7.87 -1.68
C LEU A 176 -33.52 -7.15 -2.58
N ARG A 177 -34.76 -7.65 -2.64
CA ARG A 177 -35.84 -7.03 -3.42
C ARG A 177 -36.15 -5.60 -2.95
N LYS A 178 -36.20 -5.37 -1.63
CA LYS A 178 -36.39 -4.02 -1.06
C LYS A 178 -35.22 -3.10 -1.41
N LYS A 179 -33.98 -3.56 -1.21
CA LYS A 179 -32.77 -2.80 -1.56
C LYS A 179 -32.68 -2.44 -3.05
N ILE A 180 -33.05 -3.35 -3.95
CA ILE A 180 -33.11 -3.06 -5.40
C ILE A 180 -34.05 -1.88 -5.71
N ALA A 181 -35.23 -1.84 -5.07
CA ALA A 181 -36.19 -0.77 -5.24
C ALA A 181 -35.70 0.56 -4.64
N GLU A 182 -35.19 0.53 -3.39
CA GLU A 182 -34.65 1.70 -2.68
C GLU A 182 -33.46 2.33 -3.40
N LEU A 183 -32.56 1.50 -3.94
CA LEU A 183 -31.36 1.92 -4.66
C LEU A 183 -31.62 2.22 -6.14
N ARG A 184 -32.85 2.03 -6.62
CA ARG A 184 -33.26 2.23 -8.03
C ARG A 184 -32.32 1.52 -9.00
N ILE A 185 -32.08 0.23 -8.76
CA ILE A 185 -31.22 -0.60 -9.62
C ILE A 185 -32.05 -1.11 -10.81
N PRO A 186 -31.64 -0.85 -12.05
CA PRO A 186 -32.38 -1.29 -13.23
C PRO A 186 -32.24 -2.81 -13.39
N LEU A 187 -33.36 -3.52 -13.31
CA LEU A 187 -33.41 -4.94 -13.64
C LEU A 187 -33.63 -5.08 -15.15
N LYS A 188 -32.63 -5.59 -15.86
CA LYS A 188 -32.81 -5.97 -17.27
C LYS A 188 -33.75 -7.17 -17.29
N ARG A 189 -35.03 -6.94 -17.62
CA ARG A 189 -35.97 -8.04 -17.85
C ARG A 189 -35.54 -8.72 -19.15
N GLU A 190 -34.95 -9.90 -19.06
CA GLU A 190 -34.96 -10.78 -20.22
C GLU A 190 -36.41 -11.14 -20.48
N LYS A 191 -36.99 -10.53 -21.52
CA LYS A 191 -38.24 -11.02 -22.08
C LYS A 191 -37.95 -12.44 -22.55
N THR A 192 -38.50 -13.42 -21.86
CA THR A 192 -38.75 -14.74 -22.42
C THR A 192 -39.64 -14.53 -23.65
N ARG A 193 -39.03 -14.29 -24.81
CA ARG A 193 -39.63 -14.57 -26.11
C ARG A 193 -39.47 -16.08 -26.28
N ASN A 194 -40.37 -16.84 -25.69
CA ASN A 194 -40.61 -18.19 -26.16
C ASN A 194 -41.60 -18.05 -27.32
N ALA A 195 -41.13 -18.49 -28.48
CA ALA A 195 -41.88 -18.69 -29.71
C ALA A 195 -42.98 -19.75 -29.52
#